data_AF-A0A2W2BSA3-F1
#
_entry.id   AF-A0A2W2BSA3-F1
#
_cell.length_a   1.000
_cell.length_b   1.000
_cell.length_c   1.000
_cell.angle_alpha   90.00
_cell.angle_beta   90.00
_cell.angle_gamma   90.00
#
_symmetry.space_group_name_H-M   'P 1'
#
loop_
_entity.id
_entity.type
_entity.pdbx_description
1 polymer ?
#
loop_
_entity_poly.entity_id
_entity_poly.type
_entity_poly.pdbx_seq_one_letter_code
_entity_poly.pdbx_strand_id
1 'polypeptide(L)'
;GKCKPQIAQILQHTLGDDFVAAKPAGICGCTDLTRDQIVTQIRAKGLKTSKEVRHVLNFKNKGGCPKCRPAINYYLNMVYPHDHEDERESRFANERYHANIQNDGTFSVIPQMRGGVTDADQLIRLGEVAKKYHVPLVKVTGSQRV
;
A
#
# COMPACT_ATOMS: atom_id res chain seq x y z
N GLY A 1 4.53 -9.42 11.11
CA GLY A 1 4.61 -8.75 12.43
C GLY A 1 6.05 -8.74 12.89
N LYS A 2 6.45 -7.71 13.64
CA LYS A 2 7.85 -7.50 14.07
C LYS A 2 8.42 -8.65 14.92
N CYS A 3 7.57 -9.39 15.65
CA CYS A 3 7.99 -10.50 16.51
C CYS A 3 8.20 -11.83 15.78
N LYS A 4 7.82 -11.94 14.50
CA LYS A 4 7.89 -13.19 13.73
C LYS A 4 9.30 -13.81 13.65
N PRO A 5 10.39 -13.05 13.38
CA PRO A 5 11.74 -13.61 13.38
C PRO A 5 12.22 -14.05 14.76
N GLN A 6 11.84 -13.33 15.83
CA GLN A 6 12.19 -13.71 17.21
C GLN A 6 11.50 -15.01 17.62
N ILE A 7 10.22 -15.17 17.28
CA ILE A 7 9.48 -16.42 17.52
C ILE A 7 10.09 -17.59 16.74
N ALA A 8 10.55 -17.36 15.50
CA ALA A 8 11.22 -18.38 14.69
C ALA A 8 12.54 -18.85 15.33
N GLN A 9 13.33 -17.94 15.91
CA GLN A 9 14.56 -18.28 16.62
C GLN A 9 14.28 -19.13 17.88
N ILE A 10 13.24 -18.79 18.64
CA ILE A 10 12.81 -19.57 19.81
C ILE A 10 12.38 -20.97 19.37
N LEU A 11 11.54 -21.07 18.32
CA LEU A 11 11.09 -22.35 17.77
C LEU A 11 12.26 -23.20 17.28
N GLN A 12 13.24 -22.60 16.62
CA GLN A 12 14.46 -23.28 16.16
C GLN A 12 15.25 -23.84 17.34
N HIS A 13 15.39 -23.07 18.42
CA HIS A 13 16.07 -23.53 19.63
C HIS A 13 15.32 -24.66 20.34
N THR A 14 13.98 -24.63 20.36
CA THR A 14 13.18 -25.65 21.06
C THR A 14 12.96 -26.93 20.26
N LEU A 15 12.87 -26.84 18.93
CA LEU A 15 12.57 -27.97 18.05
C LEU A 15 13.83 -28.62 17.47
N GLY A 16 14.99 -27.96 17.54
CA GLY A 16 16.26 -28.51 17.04
C GLY A 16 16.16 -28.92 15.57
N ASP A 17 16.48 -30.18 15.30
CA ASP A 17 16.50 -30.76 13.94
C ASP A 17 15.11 -30.88 13.30
N ASP A 18 14.03 -30.85 14.09
CA ASP A 18 12.65 -30.86 13.59
C ASP A 18 12.19 -29.47 13.13
N PHE A 19 13.02 -28.43 13.29
CA PHE A 19 12.69 -27.08 12.84
C PHE A 19 12.78 -26.94 11.32
N VAL A 20 11.62 -26.89 10.67
CA VAL A 20 11.53 -26.56 9.25
C VAL A 20 11.45 -25.04 9.07
N ALA A 21 12.52 -24.43 8.56
CA ALA A 21 12.54 -23.02 8.23
C ALA A 21 11.49 -22.70 7.14
N ALA A 22 10.68 -21.67 7.40
CA ALA A 22 9.71 -21.21 6.42
C ALA A 22 10.42 -20.72 5.15
N LYS A 23 10.00 -21.23 3.97
CA LYS A 23 10.52 -20.74 2.69
C LYS A 23 10.30 -19.22 2.57
N PRO A 24 11.22 -18.50 1.90
CA PRO A 24 11.04 -17.07 1.65
C PRO A 24 9.67 -16.84 0.99
N ALA A 25 8.83 -16.08 1.67
CA ALA A 25 7.48 -15.81 1.18
C ALA A 25 7.55 -14.74 0.09
N GLY A 26 6.82 -14.98 -1.01
CA GLY A 26 6.61 -13.96 -2.00
C GLY A 26 5.91 -12.72 -1.42
N ILE A 27 6.04 -11.59 -2.10
CA ILE A 27 5.52 -10.30 -1.58
C ILE A 27 3.99 -10.30 -1.38
N CYS A 28 3.26 -11.18 -2.07
CA CYS A 28 1.83 -11.41 -1.93
C CYS A 28 1.43 -12.72 -2.61
N GLY A 29 0.17 -13.16 -2.51
CA GLY A 29 -0.31 -14.38 -3.18
C GLY A 29 -0.25 -14.38 -4.72
N CYS A 30 0.10 -13.26 -5.36
CA CYS A 30 0.24 -13.20 -6.82
C CYS A 30 1.59 -13.75 -7.33
N THR A 31 2.58 -13.97 -6.47
CA THR A 31 3.90 -14.47 -6.87
C THR A 31 4.58 -15.14 -5.69
N ASP A 32 5.45 -16.11 -5.96
CA ASP A 32 6.31 -16.72 -4.94
C ASP A 32 7.67 -16.00 -4.86
N LEU A 33 7.89 -14.99 -5.71
CA LEU A 33 9.12 -14.20 -5.74
C LEU A 33 9.21 -13.22 -4.56
N THR A 34 10.37 -13.19 -3.93
CA THR A 34 10.71 -12.21 -2.89
C THR A 34 10.93 -10.82 -3.50
N ARG A 35 10.96 -9.79 -2.65
CA ARG A 35 11.32 -8.43 -3.07
C ARG A 35 12.63 -8.40 -3.85
N ASP A 36 13.68 -8.99 -3.30
CA ASP A 36 15.03 -8.90 -3.87
C ASP A 36 15.13 -9.65 -5.19
N GLN A 37 14.44 -10.79 -5.32
CA GLN A 37 14.33 -11.51 -6.59
C GLN A 37 13.62 -10.65 -7.64
N ILE A 38 12.52 -9.98 -7.29
CA ILE A 38 11.80 -9.09 -8.21
C ILE A 38 12.70 -7.94 -8.66
N VAL A 39 13.36 -7.24 -7.72
CA VAL A 39 14.26 -6.12 -8.03
C VAL A 39 15.44 -6.56 -8.90
N THR A 40 16.03 -7.72 -8.61
CA THR A 40 17.10 -8.32 -9.39
C THR A 40 16.64 -8.59 -10.82
N GLN A 41 15.46 -9.17 -11.01
CA GLN A 41 14.91 -9.46 -12.32
C GLN A 41 14.49 -8.21 -13.09
N ILE A 42 13.97 -7.18 -12.41
CA ILE A 42 13.69 -5.86 -13.00
C ILE A 42 14.97 -5.30 -13.64
N ARG A 43 16.09 -5.29 -12.89
CA ARG A 43 17.38 -4.81 -13.40
C ARG A 43 17.92 -5.68 -14.53
N ALA A 44 17.96 -7.00 -14.32
CA ALA A 44 18.55 -7.95 -15.25
C ALA A 44 17.83 -7.99 -16.61
N LYS A 45 16.51 -7.78 -16.62
CA LYS A 45 15.70 -7.81 -17.84
C LYS A 45 15.32 -6.43 -18.37
N GLY A 46 15.72 -5.34 -17.69
CA GLY A 46 15.42 -3.98 -18.12
C GLY A 46 13.93 -3.59 -18.06
N LEU A 47 13.16 -4.15 -17.11
CA LEU A 47 11.70 -3.98 -17.08
C LEU A 47 11.32 -2.58 -16.57
N LYS A 48 10.51 -1.82 -17.32
CA LYS A 48 10.24 -0.40 -17.02
C LYS A 48 8.81 -0.10 -16.58
N THR A 49 7.87 -1.03 -16.72
CA THR A 49 6.47 -0.82 -16.33
C THR A 49 5.95 -1.89 -15.37
N SER A 50 5.00 -1.54 -14.51
CA SER A 50 4.48 -2.49 -13.52
C SER A 50 3.72 -3.63 -14.19
N LYS A 51 3.07 -3.34 -15.32
CA LYS A 51 2.42 -4.34 -16.17
C LYS A 51 3.45 -5.33 -16.70
N GLU A 52 4.53 -4.85 -17.28
CA GLU A 52 5.60 -5.68 -17.82
C GLU A 52 6.20 -6.59 -16.75
N VAL A 53 6.52 -6.06 -15.56
CA VAL A 53 7.00 -6.86 -14.43
C VAL A 53 6.06 -8.01 -14.10
N ARG A 54 4.75 -7.75 -14.00
CA ARG A 54 3.76 -8.82 -13.70
C ARG A 54 3.65 -9.85 -14.81
N HIS A 55 3.79 -9.45 -16.08
CA HIS A 55 3.70 -10.37 -17.21
C HIS A 55 4.96 -11.21 -17.33
N VAL A 56 6.12 -10.58 -17.41
CA VAL A 56 7.43 -11.22 -17.64
C VAL A 56 7.84 -12.09 -16.45
N LEU A 57 7.57 -11.66 -15.22
CA LEU A 57 7.87 -12.48 -14.02
C LEU A 57 6.75 -13.45 -13.65
N ASN A 58 5.84 -13.69 -14.60
CA ASN A 58 4.74 -14.63 -14.51
C ASN A 58 3.90 -14.56 -13.22
N PHE A 59 3.49 -13.35 -12.82
CA PHE A 59 2.56 -13.21 -11.69
C PHE A 59 1.23 -13.90 -12.02
N LYS A 60 0.65 -14.58 -11.03
CA LYS A 60 -0.64 -15.28 -11.13
C LYS A 60 -1.76 -14.32 -11.50
N ASN A 61 -1.78 -13.12 -10.91
CA ASN A 61 -2.68 -12.04 -11.29
C ASN A 61 -1.93 -10.96 -12.09
N LYS A 62 -2.21 -10.88 -13.40
CA LYS A 62 -1.61 -9.91 -14.33
C LYS A 62 -2.07 -8.47 -14.09
N GLY A 63 -3.29 -8.29 -13.59
CA GLY A 63 -3.82 -6.99 -13.15
C GLY A 63 -3.24 -6.50 -11.82
N GLY A 64 -2.62 -7.41 -11.06
CA GLY A 64 -2.07 -7.14 -9.74
C GLY A 64 -3.13 -6.96 -8.64
N CYS A 65 -2.69 -7.10 -7.39
CA CYS A 65 -3.53 -6.90 -6.21
C CYS A 65 -3.13 -5.60 -5.46
N PRO A 66 -3.90 -5.19 -4.44
CA PRO A 66 -3.57 -4.00 -3.64
C PRO A 66 -2.21 -4.03 -2.94
N LYS A 67 -1.53 -5.19 -2.88
CA LYS A 67 -0.18 -5.32 -2.32
C LYS A 67 0.91 -5.18 -3.37
N CYS A 68 0.84 -5.93 -4.48
CA CYS A 68 1.92 -5.94 -5.47
C CYS A 68 1.90 -4.76 -6.43
N ARG A 69 0.74 -4.16 -6.75
CA ARG A 69 0.69 -2.97 -7.61
C ARG A 69 1.54 -1.82 -7.05
N PRO A 70 1.29 -1.34 -5.82
CA PRO A 70 2.10 -0.25 -5.25
C PRO A 70 3.55 -0.69 -5.00
N ALA A 71 3.79 -1.94 -4.57
CA ALA A 71 5.14 -2.43 -4.33
C ALA A 71 6.00 -2.43 -5.60
N ILE A 72 5.46 -2.90 -6.73
CA ILE A 72 6.18 -2.92 -8.01
C ILE A 72 6.43 -1.49 -8.51
N ASN A 73 5.43 -0.61 -8.42
CA ASN A 73 5.59 0.81 -8.79
C ASN A 73 6.74 1.45 -7.99
N TYR A 74 6.77 1.20 -6.68
CA TYR A 74 7.87 1.65 -5.82
C TYR A 74 9.22 1.07 -6.23
N TYR A 75 9.30 -0.23 -6.54
CA TYR A 75 10.56 -0.85 -6.97
C TYR A 75 11.06 -0.27 -8.30
N LEU A 76 10.15 0.01 -9.24
CA LEU A 76 10.50 0.63 -10.51
C LEU A 76 11.00 2.06 -10.31
N ASN A 77 10.33 2.88 -9.50
CA ASN A 77 10.82 4.21 -9.11
C ASN A 77 12.21 4.16 -8.45
N MET A 78 12.47 3.13 -7.63
CA MET A 78 13.76 2.94 -6.97
C MET A 78 14.87 2.52 -7.94
N VAL A 79 14.56 1.68 -8.93
CA VAL A 79 15.55 1.17 -9.89
C VAL A 79 15.79 2.16 -11.03
N TYR A 80 14.74 2.88 -11.44
CA TYR A 80 14.70 3.74 -12.62
C TYR A 80 14.11 5.12 -12.26
N PRO A 81 14.75 5.91 -11.38
CA PRO A 81 14.19 7.17 -10.88
C PRO A 81 13.94 8.23 -11.96
N HIS A 82 14.61 8.13 -13.11
CA HIS A 82 14.47 9.07 -14.23
C HIS A 82 13.75 8.46 -15.45
N ASP A 83 13.67 7.14 -15.53
CA ASP A 83 13.14 6.43 -16.72
C ASP A 83 11.75 5.83 -16.49
N HIS A 84 11.39 5.53 -15.24
CA HIS A 84 10.07 4.99 -14.92
C HIS A 84 9.09 6.13 -14.67
N GLU A 85 7.98 6.11 -15.41
CA GLU A 85 6.86 7.00 -15.15
C GLU A 85 6.00 6.42 -14.01
N ASP A 86 5.89 7.17 -12.92
CA ASP A 86 5.14 6.73 -11.75
C ASP A 86 3.66 6.51 -12.09
N GLU A 87 3.21 5.26 -11.94
CA GLU A 87 1.84 4.90 -12.27
C GLU A 87 0.91 5.30 -11.11
N ARG A 88 0.27 6.48 -11.22
CA ARG A 88 -0.63 6.99 -10.17
C ARG A 88 -1.70 5.99 -9.76
N GLU A 89 -2.25 5.23 -10.71
CA GLU A 89 -3.25 4.18 -10.47
C GLU A 89 -2.77 3.02 -9.60
N SER A 90 -1.46 2.78 -9.58
CA SER A 90 -0.84 1.72 -8.79
C SER A 90 -0.65 2.14 -7.32
N ARG A 91 -0.78 3.43 -6.99
CA ARG A 91 -0.75 3.92 -5.60
C ARG A 91 -2.00 3.52 -4.83
N PHE A 92 -1.87 3.48 -3.50
CA PHE A 92 -3.01 3.24 -2.63
C PHE A 92 -4.09 4.31 -2.80
N ALA A 93 -5.36 3.95 -2.54
CA ALA A 93 -6.49 4.86 -2.73
C ALA A 93 -6.37 6.15 -1.91
N ASN A 94 -5.83 6.06 -0.69
CA ASN A 94 -5.55 7.21 0.17
C ASN A 94 -4.52 8.17 -0.43
N GLU A 95 -3.55 7.69 -1.19
CA GLU A 95 -2.57 8.54 -1.89
C GLU A 95 -3.13 9.15 -3.17
N ARG A 96 -4.07 8.45 -3.83
CA ARG A 96 -4.70 8.94 -5.06
C ARG A 96 -5.76 10.01 -4.81
N TYR A 97 -6.62 9.75 -3.83
CA TYR A 97 -7.84 10.52 -3.57
C TYR A 97 -7.79 11.33 -2.28
N HIS A 98 -6.73 11.18 -1.47
CA HIS A 98 -6.67 11.75 -0.12
C HIS A 98 -7.89 11.35 0.74
N ALA A 99 -8.37 10.12 0.53
CA ALA A 99 -9.58 9.57 1.13
C ALA A 99 -9.39 8.09 1.49
N ASN A 100 -10.07 7.64 2.54
CA ASN A 100 -10.11 6.21 2.88
C ASN A 100 -11.36 5.58 2.27
N ILE A 101 -11.18 4.44 1.60
CA ILE A 101 -12.29 3.61 1.11
C ILE A 101 -12.82 2.79 2.27
N GLN A 102 -14.14 2.83 2.47
CA GLN A 102 -14.86 2.03 3.44
C GLN A 102 -15.32 0.70 2.83
N ASN A 103 -15.69 -0.27 3.66
CA ASN A 103 -16.09 -1.61 3.21
C ASN A 103 -17.37 -1.59 2.34
N ASP A 104 -18.20 -0.57 2.48
CA ASP A 104 -19.41 -0.33 1.69
C ASP A 104 -19.12 0.38 0.35
N GLY A 105 -17.85 0.61 0.02
CA GLY A 105 -17.43 1.30 -1.20
C GLY A 105 -17.52 2.83 -1.14
N THR A 106 -17.96 3.41 -0.01
CA THR A 106 -17.96 4.86 0.19
C THR A 106 -16.57 5.39 0.50
N PHE A 107 -16.38 6.69 0.36
CA PHE A 107 -15.15 7.38 0.74
C PHE A 107 -15.36 8.20 2.02
N SER A 108 -14.42 8.13 2.94
CA SER A 108 -14.28 9.11 4.02
C SER A 108 -13.08 10.00 3.74
N VAL A 109 -13.28 11.32 3.81
CA VAL A 109 -12.21 12.32 3.71
C VAL A 109 -11.94 12.90 5.08
N ILE A 110 -10.67 13.14 5.39
CA ILE A 110 -10.25 13.88 6.58
C ILE A 110 -9.45 15.08 6.07
N PRO A 111 -10.05 16.28 6.01
CA PRO A 111 -9.37 17.48 5.57
C PRO A 111 -8.09 17.75 6.36
N GLN A 112 -7.09 18.32 5.70
CA GLN A 112 -5.86 18.69 6.37
C GLN A 112 -6.09 19.90 7.28
N MET A 113 -5.88 19.73 8.59
CA MET A 113 -5.87 20.81 9.59
C MET A 113 -4.42 20.99 10.07
N ARG A 114 -3.72 22.02 9.59
CA ARG A 114 -2.30 22.23 9.92
C ARG A 114 -2.16 22.56 11.40
N GLY A 115 -1.42 21.71 12.12
CA GLY A 115 -1.28 21.83 13.58
C GLY A 115 -2.60 21.66 14.34
N GLY A 116 -3.63 21.07 13.74
CA GLY A 116 -4.97 20.97 14.35
C GLY A 116 -5.74 22.30 14.40
N VAL A 117 -5.23 23.35 13.76
CA VAL A 117 -5.86 24.68 13.76
C VAL A 117 -6.91 24.75 12.65
N THR A 118 -8.09 25.28 13.00
CA THR A 118 -9.17 25.63 12.08
C THR A 118 -9.83 26.92 12.56
N ASP A 119 -10.41 27.68 11.64
CA ASP A 119 -11.25 28.83 11.96
C ASP A 119 -12.75 28.49 11.82
N ALA A 120 -13.62 29.44 12.22
CA ALA A 120 -15.07 29.26 12.19
C ALA A 120 -15.59 29.09 10.74
N ASP A 121 -15.04 29.83 9.79
CA ASP A 121 -15.45 29.78 8.39
C ASP A 121 -15.10 28.43 7.75
N GLN A 122 -13.93 27.87 8.08
CA GLN A 122 -13.51 26.53 7.68
C GLN A 122 -14.47 25.47 8.23
N LEU A 123 -14.86 25.56 9.51
CA LEU A 123 -15.81 24.63 10.12
C LEU A 123 -17.20 24.73 9.46
N ILE A 124 -17.68 25.95 9.20
CA ILE A 124 -18.94 26.17 8.47
C ILE A 124 -18.87 25.54 7.08
N ARG A 125 -17.77 25.76 6.36
CA ARG A 125 -17.54 25.19 5.03
C ARG A 125 -17.55 23.67 5.02
N LEU A 126 -17.03 23.02 6.06
CA LEU A 126 -17.14 21.56 6.21
C LEU A 126 -18.60 21.12 6.30
N GLY A 127 -19.42 21.86 7.06
CA GLY A 127 -20.86 21.63 7.16
C GLY A 127 -21.60 21.85 5.83
N GLU A 128 -21.25 22.90 5.08
CA GLU A 128 -21.82 23.16 3.76
C GLU A 128 -21.48 22.06 2.74
N VAL A 129 -20.23 21.58 2.74
CA VAL A 129 -19.79 20.47 1.91
C VAL A 129 -20.54 19.19 2.30
N ALA A 130 -20.68 18.91 3.60
CA ALA A 130 -21.43 17.76 4.08
C ALA A 130 -22.89 17.79 3.62
N LYS A 131 -23.55 18.96 3.70
CA LYS A 131 -24.91 19.15 3.18
C LYS A 131 -24.98 18.96 1.66
N LYS A 132 -24.08 19.61 0.91
CA LYS A 132 -24.06 19.56 -0.57
C LYS A 132 -23.99 18.13 -1.11
N TYR A 133 -23.18 17.28 -0.48
CA TYR A 133 -22.96 15.91 -0.92
C TYR A 133 -23.75 14.87 -0.12
N HIS A 134 -24.70 15.31 0.73
CA HIS A 134 -25.53 14.43 1.56
C HIS A 134 -24.70 13.42 2.37
N VAL A 135 -23.59 13.89 2.96
CA VAL A 135 -22.66 13.05 3.71
C VAL A 135 -23.38 12.51 4.95
N PRO A 136 -23.53 11.17 5.08
CA PRO A 136 -24.38 10.59 6.12
C PRO A 136 -23.78 10.65 7.53
N LEU A 137 -22.46 10.90 7.63
CA LEU A 137 -21.74 10.92 8.88
C LEU A 137 -20.65 12.00 8.87
N VAL A 138 -20.73 12.91 9.83
CA VAL A 138 -19.65 13.84 10.19
C VAL A 138 -19.26 13.54 11.63
N LYS A 139 -17.99 13.21 11.89
CA LYS A 139 -17.52 12.83 13.22
C LYS A 139 -16.14 13.38 13.50
N VAL A 140 -15.86 13.69 14.77
CA VAL A 140 -14.48 13.98 15.19
C VAL A 140 -13.74 12.66 15.39
N THR A 141 -12.55 12.56 14.79
CA THR A 141 -11.65 11.40 14.89
C THR A 141 -10.83 11.44 16.18
N GLY A 142 -10.23 10.31 16.58
CA GLY A 142 -9.31 10.25 17.73
C GLY A 142 -8.06 11.14 17.59
N SER A 143 -7.77 11.60 16.37
CA SER A 143 -6.73 12.60 16.09
C SER A 143 -7.21 14.05 16.21
N GLN A 144 -8.39 14.29 16.80
CA GLN A 144 -8.99 15.62 16.99
C GLN A 144 -9.18 16.39 15.68
N ARG A 145 -9.62 15.68 14.63
CA ARG A 145 -9.94 16.24 13.29
C ARG A 145 -11.34 15.82 12.88
N VAL A 146 -12.01 16.63 12.07
CA VAL A 146 -13.33 16.35 11.46
C VAL A 146 -13.17 15.47 10.23
#